data_AF-A0A0C3PP04-F1
#
_entry.id   AF-A0A0C3PP04-F1
#
_cell.length_a   1.000
_cell.length_b   1.000
_cell.length_c   1.000
_cell.angle_alpha   90.00
_cell.angle_beta   90.00
_cell.angle_gamma   90.00
#
_symmetry.space_group_name_H-M   'P 1'
#
loop_
_entity.id
_entity.type
_entity.pdbx_description
1 polymer ?
#
loop_
_entity_poly.entity_id
_entity_poly.type
_entity_poly.pdbx_seq_one_letter_code
_entity_poly.pdbx_strand_id
1 'polypeptide(L)'
;MYPCSQSPKNAQPRMGALLLGGTILPIVLRKLMTAVGFKWTIRILGFIIATFLGVMVLCVRPRVNTRKKGAKFPLMDLLRNRPFMLYVAAVSIMWLGIYNPLTYFDVYAQEKLGIPSTKSFYAIVTANAASIIGRLGSGVVADRLGPLSVQTAFCASAAILTIAWP
;
A
#
# COMPACT_ATOMS: atom_id res chain seq x y z
N MET A 1 -16.56 5.93 33.34
CA MET A 1 -15.59 4.94 33.85
C MET A 1 -15.29 3.94 32.73
N TYR A 2 -14.17 4.09 32.03
CA TYR A 2 -13.71 3.10 31.05
C TYR A 2 -12.68 2.21 31.76
N PRO A 3 -12.97 0.93 32.06
CA PRO A 3 -11.95 0.03 32.54
C PRO A 3 -11.22 -0.62 31.36
N CYS A 4 -9.90 -0.50 31.46
CA CYS A 4 -8.84 -1.27 30.82
C CYS A 4 -9.24 -2.69 30.33
N SER A 5 -8.93 -3.00 29.08
CA SER A 5 -8.63 -4.37 28.65
C SER A 5 -7.30 -4.31 27.90
N GLN A 6 -6.27 -4.81 28.57
CA GLN A 6 -4.90 -4.96 28.09
C GLN A 6 -4.89 -5.63 26.71
N SER A 7 -4.47 -4.89 25.69
CA SER A 7 -4.13 -5.46 24.38
C SER A 7 -2.77 -6.16 24.51
N PRO A 8 -2.64 -7.43 24.11
CA PRO A 8 -1.36 -8.14 24.20
C PRO A 8 -0.33 -7.45 23.29
N LYS A 9 0.74 -6.95 23.91
CA LYS A 9 1.86 -6.22 23.29
C LYS A 9 2.69 -7.04 22.27
N ASN A 10 2.32 -8.29 21.99
CA ASN A 10 3.18 -9.27 21.30
C ASN A 10 2.56 -9.85 20.01
N ALA A 11 1.78 -9.06 19.29
CA ALA A 11 1.34 -9.44 17.95
C ALA A 11 1.38 -8.21 17.02
N GLN A 12 2.56 -7.61 16.87
CA GLN A 12 2.82 -6.79 15.69
C GLN A 12 3.07 -7.76 14.52
N PRO A 13 2.11 -7.93 13.58
CA PRO A 13 2.43 -8.58 12.33
C PRO A 13 3.55 -7.78 11.68
N ARG A 14 4.64 -8.46 11.32
CA ARG A 14 5.79 -7.88 10.61
C ARG A 14 5.28 -7.18 9.34
N MET A 15 5.01 -5.87 9.43
CA MET A 15 4.46 -5.06 8.33
C MET A 15 5.36 -5.03 7.08
N GLY A 16 6.59 -5.56 7.18
CA GLY A 16 7.51 -5.72 6.06
C GLY A 16 7.08 -6.75 5.01
N ALA A 17 6.22 -7.73 5.33
CA ALA A 17 5.91 -8.83 4.40
C ALA A 17 5.19 -8.36 3.12
N LEU A 18 4.22 -7.44 3.22
CA LEU A 18 3.52 -6.89 2.05
C LEU A 18 4.45 -6.05 1.15
N LEU A 19 5.42 -5.38 1.77
CA LEU A 19 6.31 -4.42 1.12
C LEU A 19 7.46 -5.11 0.37
N LEU A 20 8.01 -6.16 0.97
CA LEU A 20 9.00 -7.04 0.32
C LEU A 20 8.37 -7.78 -0.86
N GLY A 21 7.13 -8.27 -0.72
CA GLY A 21 6.40 -8.88 -1.83
C GLY A 21 6.17 -7.92 -3.00
N GLY A 22 5.73 -6.70 -2.72
CA GLY A 22 5.45 -5.69 -3.75
C GLY A 22 6.68 -5.19 -4.52
N THR A 23 7.87 -5.25 -3.92
CA THR A 23 9.14 -4.84 -4.56
C THR A 23 9.83 -5.99 -5.28
N ILE A 24 9.88 -7.17 -4.67
CA ILE A 24 10.61 -8.32 -5.20
C ILE A 24 9.88 -8.92 -6.40
N LEU A 25 8.54 -8.97 -6.37
CA LEU A 25 7.72 -9.59 -7.41
C LEU A 25 7.90 -8.95 -8.80
N PRO A 26 7.84 -7.62 -8.99
CA PRO A 26 8.09 -7.02 -10.31
C PRO A 26 9.54 -7.22 -10.79
N ILE A 27 10.51 -7.32 -9.88
CA ILE A 27 11.92 -7.60 -10.21
C ILE A 27 12.08 -9.01 -10.79
N VAL A 28 11.55 -9.99 -10.07
CA VAL A 28 11.57 -11.40 -10.49
C VAL A 28 10.79 -11.57 -11.79
N LEU A 29 9.62 -10.93 -11.91
CA LEU A 29 8.78 -11.01 -13.10
C LEU A 29 9.51 -10.52 -14.36
N ARG A 30 10.25 -9.41 -14.28
CA ARG A 30 11.01 -8.87 -15.42
C ARG A 30 12.14 -9.80 -15.86
N LYS A 31 12.91 -10.33 -14.90
CA LYS A 31 13.98 -11.31 -15.15
C LYS A 31 13.43 -12.58 -15.79
N LEU A 32 12.26 -13.03 -15.33
CA LEU A 32 11.60 -14.22 -15.83
C LEU A 32 11.05 -13.98 -17.25
N MET A 33 10.46 -12.81 -17.50
CA MET A 33 9.95 -12.43 -18.82
C MET A 33 11.04 -12.43 -19.90
N THR A 34 12.25 -11.98 -19.57
CA THR A 34 13.40 -12.02 -20.49
C THR A 34 13.99 -13.41 -20.72
N ALA A 35 13.79 -14.35 -19.78
CA ALA A 35 14.40 -15.67 -19.83
C ALA A 35 13.49 -16.76 -20.45
N VAL A 36 12.20 -16.74 -20.13
CA VAL A 36 11.26 -17.83 -20.48
C VAL A 36 10.07 -17.37 -21.34
N GLY A 37 10.00 -16.07 -21.65
CA GLY A 37 8.92 -15.47 -22.43
C GLY A 37 7.61 -15.28 -21.65
N PHE A 38 6.69 -14.51 -22.22
CA PHE A 38 5.47 -14.04 -21.55
C PHE A 38 4.55 -15.18 -21.08
N LYS A 39 4.32 -16.18 -21.94
CA LYS A 39 3.37 -17.28 -21.68
C LYS A 39 3.76 -18.15 -20.48
N TRP A 40 5.04 -18.48 -20.34
CA TRP A 40 5.55 -19.27 -19.21
C TRP A 40 5.70 -18.44 -17.94
N THR A 41 6.04 -17.16 -18.08
CA THR A 41 6.14 -16.22 -16.96
C THR A 41 4.83 -16.13 -16.17
N ILE A 42 3.69 -15.99 -16.85
CA ILE A 42 2.37 -15.91 -16.20
C ILE A 42 2.00 -17.21 -15.47
N ARG A 43 2.36 -18.37 -16.05
CA ARG A 43 2.09 -19.67 -15.41
C ARG A 43 2.90 -19.84 -14.12
N ILE A 44 4.19 -19.51 -14.16
CA ILE A 44 5.08 -19.57 -12.98
C ILE A 44 4.57 -18.61 -11.89
N LEU A 45 4.16 -17.40 -12.26
CA LEU A 45 3.57 -16.45 -11.33
C LEU A 45 2.30 -17.00 -10.67
N GLY A 46 1.43 -17.64 -11.45
CA GLY A 46 0.23 -18.30 -10.95
C GLY A 46 0.55 -19.39 -9.91
N PHE A 47 1.56 -20.22 -10.17
CA PHE A 47 2.01 -21.24 -9.20
C PHE A 47 2.54 -20.62 -7.91
N ILE A 48 3.36 -19.56 -7.99
CA ILE A 48 3.89 -18.88 -6.79
C ILE A 48 2.76 -18.34 -5.92
N ILE A 49 1.78 -17.66 -6.53
CA ILE A 49 0.63 -17.09 -5.83
C ILE A 49 -0.23 -18.21 -5.21
N ALA A 50 -0.49 -19.29 -5.96
CA ALA A 50 -1.26 -20.43 -5.48
C ALA A 50 -0.58 -21.13 -4.28
N THR A 51 0.74 -21.32 -4.32
CA THR A 51 1.49 -21.90 -3.20
C THR A 51 1.44 -20.99 -1.97
N PHE A 52 1.63 -19.68 -2.13
CA PHE A 52 1.52 -18.73 -1.02
C PHE A 52 0.12 -18.72 -0.40
N LEU A 53 -0.93 -18.68 -1.22
CA LEU A 53 -2.32 -18.78 -0.77
C LEU A 53 -2.58 -20.11 -0.06
N GLY A 54 -2.11 -21.23 -0.61
CA GLY A 54 -2.23 -22.55 0.01
C GLY A 54 -1.59 -22.59 1.40
N VAL A 55 -0.35 -22.10 1.53
CA VAL A 55 0.33 -22.00 2.83
C VAL A 55 -0.44 -21.09 3.79
N MET A 56 -0.94 -19.95 3.32
CA MET A 56 -1.74 -19.05 4.16
C MET A 56 -3.02 -19.71 4.66
N VAL A 57 -3.75 -20.44 3.80
CA VAL A 57 -4.96 -21.17 4.19
C VAL A 57 -4.64 -22.25 5.23
N LEU A 58 -3.50 -22.94 5.11
CA LEU A 58 -3.07 -23.97 6.06
C LEU A 58 -2.54 -23.40 7.39
N CYS A 59 -1.83 -22.27 7.35
CA CYS A 59 -1.24 -21.65 8.53
C CYS A 59 -2.21 -20.74 9.30
N VAL A 60 -3.19 -20.14 8.63
CA VAL A 60 -4.17 -19.25 9.28
C VAL A 60 -5.17 -20.11 10.04
N ARG A 61 -5.01 -20.13 11.36
CA ARG A 61 -6.06 -20.63 12.26
C ARG A 61 -7.24 -19.65 12.22
N PRO A 62 -8.49 -20.11 11.99
CA PRO A 62 -9.65 -19.25 12.08
C PRO A 62 -9.72 -18.64 13.47
N ARG A 63 -9.51 -17.32 13.57
CA ARG A 63 -9.74 -16.61 14.83
C ARG A 63 -11.25 -16.45 14.95
N VAL A 64 -11.88 -17.41 15.63
CA VAL A 64 -13.32 -17.36 15.92
C VAL A 64 -13.54 -16.26 16.95
N ASN A 65 -13.59 -15.01 16.48
CA ASN A 65 -14.15 -13.94 17.27
C ASN A 65 -15.65 -14.16 17.21
N THR A 66 -16.27 -14.43 18.37
CA THR A 66 -17.71 -14.60 18.54
C THR A 66 -18.41 -13.27 18.25
N ARG A 67 -18.37 -12.80 17.00
CA ARG A 67 -19.19 -11.68 16.54
C ARG A 67 -20.61 -12.19 16.65
N LYS A 68 -21.37 -11.60 17.57
CA LYS A 68 -22.79 -11.93 17.80
C LYS A 68 -23.46 -12.08 16.43
N LYS A 69 -23.95 -13.29 16.12
CA LYS A 69 -24.73 -13.57 14.90
C LYS A 69 -25.83 -12.51 14.83
N GLY A 70 -25.76 -11.60 13.85
CA GLY A 70 -26.78 -10.55 13.67
C GLY A 70 -26.36 -9.10 13.96
N ALA A 71 -25.10 -8.80 14.29
CA ALA A 71 -24.63 -7.41 14.26
C ALA A 71 -24.60 -6.90 12.81
N LYS A 72 -25.72 -6.37 12.32
CA LYS A 72 -25.80 -5.67 11.04
C LYS A 72 -24.73 -4.59 11.07
N PHE A 73 -23.77 -4.66 10.15
CA PHE A 73 -22.80 -3.60 9.97
C PHE A 73 -23.60 -2.33 9.66
N PRO A 74 -23.50 -1.25 10.45
CA PRO A 74 -24.36 -0.07 10.26
C PRO A 74 -23.83 0.77 9.08
N LEU A 75 -23.82 0.18 7.89
CA LEU A 75 -23.34 0.82 6.66
C LEU A 75 -24.12 2.12 6.41
N MET A 76 -25.44 2.10 6.62
CA MET A 76 -26.30 3.25 6.39
C MET A 76 -26.04 4.39 7.37
N ASP A 77 -25.73 4.07 8.64
CA ASP A 77 -25.40 5.10 9.63
C ASP A 77 -24.01 5.70 9.37
N LEU A 78 -23.06 4.90 8.87
CA LEU A 78 -21.74 5.37 8.45
C LEU A 78 -21.84 6.29 7.22
N LEU A 79 -22.63 5.91 6.21
CA LEU A 79 -22.85 6.71 4.99
C LEU A 79 -23.63 7.99 5.27
N ARG A 80 -24.50 8.01 6.29
CA ARG A 80 -25.23 9.21 6.71
C ARG A 80 -24.34 10.22 7.45
N ASN A 81 -23.19 9.78 7.97
CA ASN A 81 -22.27 10.63 8.69
C ASN A 81 -21.47 11.53 7.71
N ARG A 82 -21.86 12.81 7.62
CA ARG A 82 -21.28 13.80 6.69
C ARG A 82 -19.75 13.95 6.81
N PRO A 83 -19.14 14.17 7.99
CA PRO A 83 -17.68 14.27 8.10
C PRO A 83 -16.96 12.98 7.68
N PHE A 84 -17.56 11.80 7.89
CA PHE A 84 -17.00 10.54 7.41
C PHE A 84 -17.00 10.46 5.88
N MET A 85 -18.11 10.82 5.24
CA MET A 85 -18.22 10.83 3.78
C MET A 85 -17.26 11.85 3.14
N LEU A 86 -17.13 13.04 3.74
CA LEU A 86 -16.16 14.05 3.28
C LEU A 86 -14.72 13.55 3.39
N TYR A 87 -14.38 12.88 4.49
CA TYR A 87 -13.06 12.27 4.66
C TYR A 87 -12.79 11.19 3.60
N VAL A 88 -13.75 10.29 3.35
CA VAL A 88 -13.62 9.24 2.33
C VAL A 88 -13.44 9.84 0.92
N ALA A 89 -14.22 10.86 0.58
CA ALA A 89 -14.11 11.56 -0.70
C ALA A 89 -12.73 12.23 -0.84
N ALA A 90 -12.27 12.95 0.19
CA ALA A 90 -10.96 13.62 0.19
C ALA A 90 -9.81 12.62 0.02
N VAL A 91 -9.84 11.50 0.74
CA VAL A 91 -8.83 10.44 0.63
C VAL A 91 -8.85 9.79 -0.76
N SER A 92 -10.03 9.61 -1.35
CA SER A 92 -10.16 9.06 -2.71
C SER A 92 -9.52 9.98 -3.76
N ILE A 93 -9.78 11.29 -3.67
CA ILE A 93 -9.18 12.30 -4.57
C ILE A 93 -7.66 12.35 -4.37
N MET A 94 -7.18 12.30 -3.12
CA MET A 94 -5.76 12.25 -2.82
C MET A 94 -5.06 11.06 -3.49
N TRP A 95 -5.67 9.87 -3.42
CA TRP A 95 -5.12 8.68 -4.09
C TRP A 95 -5.07 8.83 -5.62
N LEU A 96 -6.09 9.44 -6.24
CA LEU A 96 -6.04 9.74 -7.67
C LEU A 96 -4.90 10.72 -8.01
N GLY A 97 -4.70 11.74 -7.16
CA GLY A 97 -3.63 12.72 -7.34
C GLY A 97 -2.22 12.11 -7.23
N ILE A 98 -1.98 11.25 -6.23
CA ILE A 98 -0.65 10.68 -6.01
C ILE A 98 -0.24 9.66 -7.09
N TYR A 99 -1.21 8.98 -7.72
CA TYR A 99 -0.90 7.99 -8.76
C TYR A 99 -0.45 8.64 -10.08
N ASN A 100 -0.91 9.84 -10.41
CA ASN A 100 -0.49 10.55 -11.63
C ASN A 100 1.03 10.70 -11.77
N PRO A 101 1.75 11.37 -10.84
CA PRO A 101 3.20 11.52 -10.98
C PRO A 101 3.90 10.15 -10.97
N LEU A 102 3.43 9.19 -10.16
CA LEU A 102 4.03 7.85 -10.11
C LEU A 102 3.95 7.10 -11.44
N THR A 103 2.85 7.24 -12.19
CA THR A 103 2.70 6.57 -13.50
C THR A 103 3.39 7.33 -14.63
N TYR A 104 3.41 8.65 -14.58
CA TYR A 104 4.01 9.48 -15.64
C TYR A 104 5.52 9.70 -15.47
N PHE A 105 6.06 9.46 -14.26
CA PHE A 105 7.49 9.57 -13.97
C PHE A 105 8.35 8.73 -14.94
N ASP A 106 7.95 7.48 -15.20
CA ASP A 106 8.70 6.57 -16.07
C ASP A 106 8.71 7.03 -17.53
N VAL A 107 7.59 7.55 -18.03
CA VAL A 107 7.47 8.07 -19.39
C VAL A 107 8.31 9.34 -19.55
N TYR A 108 8.23 10.26 -18.58
CA TYR A 108 9.01 11.50 -18.59
C TYR A 108 10.52 11.24 -18.51
N ALA A 109 10.96 10.30 -17.66
CA ALA A 109 12.36 9.93 -17.52
C ALA A 109 12.95 9.33 -18.81
N GLN A 110 12.12 8.64 -19.60
CA GLN A 110 12.52 8.06 -20.89
C GLN A 110 12.55 9.10 -22.01
N GLU A 111 11.49 9.92 -22.13
CA GLU A 111 11.35 10.86 -23.26
C GLU A 111 12.19 12.14 -23.11
N LYS A 112 12.32 12.67 -21.89
CA LYS A 112 12.97 13.98 -21.67
C LYS A 112 14.43 13.89 -21.22
N LEU A 113 14.79 12.87 -20.43
CA LEU A 113 16.16 12.71 -19.93
C LEU A 113 16.99 11.68 -20.74
N GLY A 114 16.39 10.96 -21.69
CA GLY A 114 17.10 9.98 -22.54
C GLY A 114 17.74 8.83 -21.75
N ILE A 115 17.20 8.53 -20.57
CA ILE A 115 17.79 7.56 -19.66
C ILE A 115 17.45 6.13 -20.12
N PRO A 116 18.43 5.21 -20.25
CA PRO A 116 18.17 3.84 -20.65
C PRO A 116 17.24 3.11 -19.68
N SER A 117 16.40 2.21 -20.21
CA SER A 117 15.34 1.44 -19.52
C SER A 117 15.76 0.71 -18.24
N THR A 118 17.06 0.59 -18.00
CA THR A 118 17.66 0.08 -16.76
C THR A 118 17.43 1.00 -15.55
N LYS A 119 17.28 2.33 -15.71
CA LYS A 119 17.06 3.24 -14.56
C LYS A 119 15.59 3.48 -14.20
N SER A 120 14.62 3.41 -15.12
CA SER A 120 13.17 3.42 -14.77
C SER A 120 12.84 2.29 -13.78
N PHE A 121 13.48 1.14 -13.97
CA PHE A 121 13.33 0.02 -13.05
C PHE A 121 13.87 0.33 -11.64
N TYR A 122 15.01 1.01 -11.53
CA TYR A 122 15.51 1.48 -10.24
C TYR A 122 14.59 2.54 -9.62
N ALA A 123 13.91 3.36 -10.41
CA ALA A 123 12.95 4.35 -9.90
C ALA A 123 11.76 3.68 -9.19
N ILE A 124 11.23 2.59 -9.74
CA ILE A 124 10.15 1.81 -9.09
C ILE A 124 10.66 1.18 -7.78
N VAL A 125 11.88 0.63 -7.80
CA VAL A 125 12.48 0.03 -6.60
C VAL A 125 12.77 1.08 -5.53
N THR A 126 13.32 2.24 -5.89
CA THR A 126 13.60 3.34 -4.95
C THR A 126 12.33 4.01 -4.46
N ALA A 127 11.29 4.17 -5.28
CA ALA A 127 9.99 4.69 -4.86
C ALA A 127 9.30 3.77 -3.84
N ASN A 128 9.35 2.46 -4.08
CA ASN A 128 8.84 1.50 -3.10
C ASN A 128 9.72 1.44 -1.84
N ALA A 129 11.04 1.55 -1.95
CA ALA A 129 11.94 1.63 -0.79
C ALA A 129 11.69 2.90 0.03
N ALA A 130 11.50 4.06 -0.61
CA ALA A 130 11.13 5.31 0.03
C ALA A 130 9.78 5.20 0.75
N SER A 131 8.83 4.43 0.18
CA SER A 131 7.55 4.14 0.84
C SER A 131 7.71 3.37 2.15
N ILE A 132 8.74 2.55 2.31
CA ILE A 132 9.04 1.86 3.59
C ILE A 132 9.40 2.89 4.66
N ILE A 133 10.29 3.82 4.33
CA ILE A 133 10.73 4.90 5.22
C ILE A 133 9.55 5.79 5.56
N GLY A 134 8.75 6.18 4.56
CA GLY A 134 7.57 7.01 4.73
C GLY A 134 6.52 6.38 5.64
N ARG A 135 6.28 5.06 5.54
CA ARG A 135 5.31 4.34 6.38
C ARG A 135 5.79 4.11 7.81
N LEU A 136 7.08 3.82 7.99
CA LEU A 136 7.68 3.70 9.33
C LEU A 136 7.70 5.06 10.03
N GLY A 137 8.14 6.10 9.32
CA GLY A 137 8.16 7.47 9.83
C GLY A 137 6.75 7.97 10.15
N SER A 138 5.80 7.85 9.23
CA SER A 138 4.43 8.31 9.47
C SER A 138 3.73 7.55 10.58
N GLY A 139 4.01 6.26 10.78
CA GLY A 139 3.50 5.49 11.91
C GLY A 139 3.97 6.05 13.26
N VAL A 140 5.29 6.27 13.40
CA VAL A 140 5.86 6.82 14.65
C VAL A 140 5.36 8.25 14.91
N VAL A 141 5.23 9.05 13.85
CA VAL A 141 4.75 10.44 13.95
C VAL A 141 3.25 10.48 14.27
N ALA A 142 2.45 9.56 13.72
CA ALA A 142 1.01 9.45 13.98
C ALA A 142 0.71 9.07 15.43
N ASP A 143 1.56 8.24 16.05
CA ASP A 143 1.44 7.89 17.48
C ASP A 143 1.64 9.09 18.42
N ARG A 144 2.26 10.19 17.94
CA ARG A 144 2.55 11.39 18.75
C ARG A 144 1.65 12.59 18.46
N LEU A 145 1.32 12.83 17.19
CA LEU A 145 0.61 14.04 16.73
C LEU A 145 -0.86 13.79 16.37
N GLY A 146 -1.29 12.53 16.43
CA GLY A 146 -2.62 12.11 16.00
C GLY A 146 -2.68 11.81 14.50
N PRO A 147 -3.40 10.76 14.09
CA PRO A 147 -3.37 10.25 12.73
C PRO A 147 -3.94 11.23 11.70
N LEU A 148 -4.96 12.02 12.05
CA LEU A 148 -5.58 12.97 11.14
C LEU A 148 -4.68 14.16 10.81
N SER A 149 -3.98 14.72 11.81
CA SER A 149 -3.05 15.84 11.62
C SER A 149 -1.84 15.44 10.78
N VAL A 150 -1.34 14.22 11.00
CA VAL A 150 -0.24 13.68 10.19
C VAL A 150 -0.70 13.44 8.76
N GLN A 151 -1.90 12.89 8.58
CA GLN A 151 -2.45 12.66 7.25
C GLN A 151 -2.64 13.97 6.46
N THR A 152 -3.20 15.02 7.07
CA THR A 152 -3.38 16.31 6.38
C THR A 152 -2.04 16.95 5.98
N ALA A 153 -1.00 16.84 6.82
CA ALA A 153 0.33 17.32 6.49
C ALA A 153 0.94 16.58 5.29
N PHE A 154 0.83 15.25 5.25
CA PHE A 154 1.28 14.46 4.10
C PHE A 154 0.48 14.80 2.84
N CYS A 155 -0.85 14.95 2.94
CA CYS A 155 -1.68 15.40 1.81
C CYS A 155 -1.21 16.76 1.27
N ALA A 156 -0.92 17.73 2.14
CA ALA A 156 -0.45 19.04 1.73
C ALA A 156 0.89 18.96 1.00
N SER A 157 1.85 18.18 1.52
CA SER A 157 3.14 17.97 0.85
C SER A 157 2.99 17.30 -0.52
N ALA A 158 2.10 16.31 -0.65
CA ALA A 158 1.85 15.63 -1.91
C ALA A 158 1.17 16.56 -2.93
N ALA A 159 0.24 17.40 -2.48
CA ALA A 159 -0.40 18.41 -3.33
C ALA A 159 0.60 19.44 -3.85
N ILE A 160 1.49 19.95 -2.99
CA ILE A 160 2.56 20.88 -3.37
C ILE A 160 3.47 20.23 -4.42
N LEU A 161 3.90 18.97 -4.18
CA LEU A 161 4.75 18.25 -5.12
C LEU A 161 4.07 18.04 -6.48
N THR A 162 2.77 17.78 -6.48
CA THR A 162 1.99 17.58 -7.71
C THR A 162 1.83 18.88 -8.51
N ILE A 163 1.67 20.02 -7.82
CA ILE A 163 1.61 21.34 -8.48
C ILE A 163 2.99 21.81 -8.95
N ALA A 164 4.04 21.48 -8.19
CA ALA A 164 5.43 21.79 -8.55
C ALA A 164 5.96 20.92 -9.70
N TRP A 165 5.25 19.85 -10.05
CA TRP A 165 5.60 18.98 -11.17
C TRP A 165 5.25 19.67 -12.50
N PRO A 166 6.21 19.84 -13.44
CA PRO A 166 5.96 20.46 -14.74
C PRO A 166 5.25 19.55 -15.74
#